data_AF-A0A254QB58-F1
#
_entry.id   AF-A0A254QB58-F1
#
_cell.length_a   1.000
_cell.length_b   1.000
_cell.length_c   1.000
_cell.angle_alpha   90.00
_cell.angle_beta   90.00
_cell.angle_gamma   90.00
#
_symmetry.space_group_name_H-M   'P 1'
#
loop_
_entity.id
_entity.type
_entity.pdbx_description
1 polymer ?
#
loop_
_entity_poly.entity_id
_entity_poly.type
_entity_poly.pdbx_seq_one_letter_code
_entity_poly.pdbx_strand_id
1 'polypeptide(L)'
;MSLEQFFTNLIEKAEASEEITNAGTDDEGFYKPTRTILLRHLQLLKDLHKKPLAKPMLKQSWSYVTEHVPPEWLVPNSKQDQEELKKML
;
A
#
# COMPACT_ATOMS: atom_id res chain seq x y z
N MET A 1 -13.24 9.11 9.16
CA MET A 1 -12.74 8.78 7.81
C MET A 1 -12.62 7.26 7.75
N SER A 2 -12.67 6.67 6.55
CA SER A 2 -12.61 5.23 6.34
C SER A 2 -11.22 4.79 5.86
N LEU A 3 -10.93 3.48 5.99
CA LEU A 3 -9.75 2.83 5.44
C LEU A 3 -9.50 3.14 3.94
N GLU A 4 -10.59 3.34 3.19
CA GLU A 4 -10.58 3.76 1.80
C GLU A 4 -9.88 5.12 1.58
N GLN A 5 -10.14 6.10 2.45
CA GLN A 5 -9.46 7.40 2.40
C GLN A 5 -7.99 7.27 2.77
N PHE A 6 -7.67 6.39 3.74
CA PHE A 6 -6.28 6.12 4.10
C PHE A 6 -5.47 5.61 2.89
N PHE A 7 -6.00 4.62 2.16
CA PHE A 7 -5.33 4.13 0.95
C PHE A 7 -5.31 5.17 -0.18
N THR A 8 -6.37 5.97 -0.33
CA THR A 8 -6.41 7.06 -1.31
C THR A 8 -5.29 8.07 -1.05
N ASN A 9 -5.10 8.49 0.20
CA ASN A 9 -4.03 9.41 0.57
C ASN A 9 -2.63 8.80 0.32
N LEU A 10 -2.46 7.49 0.54
CA LEU A 10 -1.20 6.80 0.23
C LEU A 10 -0.92 6.76 -1.26
N ILE A 11 -1.95 6.54 -2.09
CA ILE A 11 -1.84 6.57 -3.56
C ILE A 11 -1.39 7.95 -4.01
N GLU A 12 -2.07 9.00 -3.58
CA GLU A 12 -1.74 10.39 -3.95
C GLU A 12 -0.31 10.75 -3.56
N LYS A 13 0.12 10.37 -2.34
CA LYS A 13 1.50 10.58 -1.88
C LYS A 13 2.51 9.81 -2.73
N ALA A 14 2.23 8.55 -3.07
CA ALA A 14 3.12 7.73 -3.88
C ALA A 14 3.21 8.23 -5.34
N GLU A 15 2.11 8.75 -5.90
CA GLU A 15 2.09 9.37 -7.23
C GLU A 15 2.92 10.66 -7.28
N ALA A 16 2.78 11.50 -6.26
CA ALA A 16 3.50 12.76 -6.13
C ALA A 16 4.94 12.61 -5.59
N SER A 17 5.33 11.42 -5.14
CA SER A 17 6.63 11.19 -4.52
C SER A 17 7.78 11.36 -5.52
N GLU A 18 8.83 12.09 -5.13
CA GLU A 18 10.11 12.07 -5.84
C GLU A 18 11.02 10.92 -5.37
N GLU A 19 10.75 10.37 -4.18
CA GLU A 19 11.55 9.30 -3.55
C GLU A 19 11.20 7.91 -4.11
N ILE A 20 9.91 7.63 -4.26
CA ILE A 20 9.44 6.36 -4.83
C ILE A 20 9.42 6.52 -6.34
N THR A 21 10.43 6.02 -7.04
CA THR A 21 10.53 6.13 -8.51
C THR A 21 10.32 4.79 -9.21
N ASN A 22 10.29 4.80 -10.54
CA ASN A 22 10.30 3.58 -11.36
C ASN A 22 11.71 3.08 -11.65
N ALA A 23 12.76 3.63 -11.05
CA ALA A 23 14.14 3.25 -11.31
C ALA A 23 14.63 2.09 -10.41
N GLY A 24 13.72 1.30 -9.86
CA GLY A 24 14.08 0.18 -8.98
C GLY A 24 14.74 -0.96 -9.73
N THR A 25 15.49 -1.77 -9.00
CA THR A 25 15.99 -3.08 -9.42
C THR A 25 15.61 -4.12 -8.38
N ASP A 26 15.34 -5.35 -8.79
CA ASP A 26 15.18 -6.46 -7.86
C ASP A 26 16.53 -7.03 -7.39
N ASP A 27 16.48 -8.05 -6.52
CA ASP A 27 17.66 -8.71 -5.94
C ASP A 27 18.55 -9.40 -6.99
N GLU A 28 18.01 -9.66 -8.19
CA GLU A 28 18.74 -10.25 -9.32
C GLU A 28 19.27 -9.17 -10.30
N GLY A 29 19.03 -7.88 -10.01
CA GLY A 29 19.49 -6.74 -10.80
C GLY A 29 18.61 -6.40 -12.00
N PHE A 30 17.42 -6.99 -12.12
CA PHE A 30 16.49 -6.65 -13.20
C PHE A 30 15.71 -5.38 -12.89
N TYR A 31 15.43 -4.61 -13.96
CA TYR A 31 14.61 -3.41 -13.88
C TYR A 31 13.22 -3.73 -13.32
N LYS A 32 12.83 -3.00 -12.28
CA LYS A 32 11.54 -3.13 -11.63
C LYS A 32 10.89 -1.74 -11.47
N PRO A 33 9.73 -1.49 -12.11
CA PRO A 33 9.04 -0.21 -12.00
C PRO A 33 8.34 -0.09 -10.64
N THR A 34 9.12 0.19 -9.59
CA THR A 34 8.68 0.15 -8.18
C THR A 34 7.44 1.00 -7.91
N ARG A 35 7.39 2.26 -8.37
CA ARG A 35 6.20 3.12 -8.21
C ARG A 35 4.97 2.48 -8.83
N THR A 36 5.06 1.99 -10.07
CA THR A 36 3.93 1.36 -10.76
C THR A 36 3.41 0.13 -10.01
N ILE A 37 4.31 -0.72 -9.51
CA ILE A 37 3.93 -1.92 -8.75
C ILE A 37 3.32 -1.53 -7.40
N LEU A 38 3.89 -0.55 -6.71
CA LEU A 38 3.35 -0.04 -5.45
C LEU A 38 1.93 0.50 -5.63
N LEU A 39 1.70 1.34 -6.64
CA LEU A 39 0.38 1.90 -6.91
C LEU A 39 -0.66 0.81 -7.20
N ARG A 40 -0.27 -0.25 -7.91
CA ARG A 40 -1.13 -1.41 -8.13
C ARG A 40 -1.52 -2.09 -6.80
N HIS A 41 -0.58 -2.28 -5.88
CA HIS A 41 -0.87 -2.86 -4.57
C HIS A 41 -1.76 -1.96 -3.71
N LEU A 42 -1.52 -0.64 -3.73
CA LEU A 42 -2.35 0.32 -3.01
C LEU A 42 -3.78 0.38 -3.55
N GLN A 43 -3.96 0.33 -4.88
CA GLN A 43 -5.29 0.24 -5.50
C GLN A 43 -6.02 -1.04 -5.10
N LEU A 44 -5.32 -2.18 -5.08
CA LEU A 44 -5.89 -3.45 -4.64
C LEU A 44 -6.37 -3.40 -3.19
N LEU A 45 -5.55 -2.83 -2.30
CA LEU A 45 -5.92 -2.62 -0.90
C LEU A 45 -7.16 -1.73 -0.79
N LYS A 46 -7.18 -0.60 -1.51
CA LYS A 46 -8.33 0.31 -1.56
C LYS A 46 -9.61 -0.41 -2.01
N ASP A 47 -9.54 -1.22 -3.07
CA ASP A 47 -10.74 -1.80 -3.66
C ASP A 47 -11.24 -3.04 -2.90
N LEU A 48 -10.34 -3.77 -2.25
CA LEU A 48 -10.64 -5.09 -1.69
C LEU A 48 -10.61 -5.17 -0.16
N HIS A 49 -10.26 -4.11 0.58
CA HIS A 49 -10.18 -4.14 2.05
C HIS A 49 -11.45 -4.61 2.75
N LYS A 50 -12.63 -4.43 2.14
CA LYS A 50 -13.94 -4.89 2.68
C LYS A 50 -14.29 -6.32 2.25
N LYS A 51 -13.44 -7.01 1.48
CA LYS A 51 -13.71 -8.35 0.93
C LYS A 51 -12.98 -9.42 1.76
N PRO A 52 -13.70 -10.20 2.60
CA PRO A 52 -13.06 -11.17 3.49
C PRO A 52 -12.32 -12.29 2.75
N LEU A 53 -12.82 -12.70 1.58
CA LEU A 53 -12.18 -13.72 0.75
C LEU A 53 -10.86 -13.25 0.11
N ALA A 54 -10.61 -11.94 0.06
CA ALA A 54 -9.38 -11.37 -0.50
C ALA A 54 -8.24 -11.29 0.53
N LYS A 55 -8.45 -11.74 1.77
CA LYS A 55 -7.47 -11.61 2.88
C LYS A 55 -6.04 -12.05 2.53
N PRO A 56 -5.79 -13.19 1.85
CA PRO A 56 -4.42 -13.57 1.45
C PRO A 56 -3.74 -12.54 0.53
N MET A 57 -4.50 -11.99 -0.41
CA MET A 57 -4.01 -11.02 -1.39
C MET A 57 -3.80 -9.63 -0.77
N LEU A 58 -4.64 -9.25 0.20
CA LEU A 58 -4.48 -8.04 0.99
C LEU A 58 -3.22 -8.11 1.84
N LYS A 59 -2.92 -9.26 2.47
CA LYS A 59 -1.66 -9.48 3.20
C LYS A 59 -0.44 -9.33 2.31
N GLN A 60 -0.46 -9.98 1.15
CA GLN A 60 0.65 -9.90 0.19
C GLN A 60 0.86 -8.45 -0.27
N SER A 61 -0.23 -7.76 -0.61
CA SER A 61 -0.15 -6.37 -1.04
C SER A 61 0.31 -5.43 0.07
N TRP A 62 -0.11 -5.68 1.31
CA TRP A 62 0.33 -4.90 2.46
C TRP A 62 1.81 -5.13 2.76
N SER A 63 2.33 -6.36 2.65
CA SER A 63 3.78 -6.64 2.79
C SER A 63 4.59 -5.81 1.81
N TYR A 64 4.20 -5.82 0.53
CA TYR A 64 4.87 -5.05 -0.51
C TYR A 64 4.85 -3.55 -0.19
N VAL A 65 3.71 -3.02 0.25
CA VAL A 65 3.56 -1.62 0.67
C VAL A 65 4.49 -1.30 1.85
N THR A 66 4.52 -2.13 2.90
CA THR A 66 5.37 -1.88 4.08
C THR A 66 6.87 -1.94 3.78
N GLU A 67 7.28 -2.68 2.75
CA GLU A 67 8.68 -2.78 2.31
C GLU A 67 9.13 -1.56 1.48
N HIS A 68 8.22 -0.91 0.76
CA HIS A 68 8.54 0.11 -0.25
C HIS A 68 8.02 1.51 0.08
N VAL A 69 7.26 1.67 1.17
CA VAL A 69 6.72 2.95 1.62
C VAL A 69 7.38 3.36 2.94
N PRO A 70 7.77 4.64 3.09
CA PRO A 70 8.31 5.14 4.35
C PRO A 70 7.37 4.86 5.54
N PRO A 71 7.86 4.32 6.66
CA PRO A 71 7.03 3.93 7.81
C PRO A 71 6.13 5.06 8.34
N GLU A 72 6.58 6.30 8.26
CA GLU A 72 5.85 7.49 8.68
C GLU A 72 4.57 7.75 7.85
N TRP A 73 4.47 7.20 6.64
CA TRP A 73 3.24 7.30 5.83
C TRP A 73 2.21 6.25 6.23
N LEU A 74 2.63 5.16 6.89
CA LEU A 74 1.79 3.99 7.21
C LEU A 74 1.00 4.15 8.51
N VAL A 75 0.77 5.40 8.94
CA VAL A 75 0.02 5.72 10.15
C VAL A 75 -1.42 6.06 9.78
N PRO A 76 -2.42 5.21 10.11
CA PRO A 76 -3.82 5.54 9.86
C PRO A 76 -4.27 6.73 10.71
N ASN A 77 -5.13 7.57 10.14
CA ASN A 77 -5.55 8.84 10.74
C ASN A 77 -6.44 8.69 11.99
N SER A 78 -7.02 7.51 12.23
CA SER A 78 -7.90 7.26 13.37
C SER A 78 -7.64 5.90 14.03
N LYS A 79 -7.99 5.78 15.32
CA LYS A 79 -7.94 4.50 16.04
C LYS A 79 -8.84 3.44 15.39
N GLN A 80 -9.98 3.86 14.85
CA GLN A 80 -10.90 2.97 14.16
C GLN A 80 -10.26 2.39 12.89
N ASP A 81 -9.60 3.22 12.07
CA ASP A 81 -8.89 2.75 10.88
C ASP A 81 -7.75 1.78 11.23
N GLN A 82 -7.07 2.00 12.36
CA GLN A 82 -6.06 1.06 12.86
C GLN A 82 -6.65 -0.31 13.21
N GLU A 83 -7.83 -0.34 13.84
CA GLU A 83 -8.52 -1.59 14.14
C GLU A 83 -9.04 -2.29 12.88
N GLU A 84 -9.58 -1.54 11.93
CA GLU A 84 -10.04 -2.07 10.65
C GLU A 84 -8.87 -2.65 9.83
N LEU A 85 -7.73 -1.96 9.79
CA LEU A 85 -6.50 -2.46 9.18
C LEU A 85 -6.04 -3.76 9.84
N LYS A 86 -6.05 -3.83 11.18
CA LYS A 86 -5.68 -5.05 11.93
C LYS A 86 -6.62 -6.23 11.67
N LYS A 87 -7.91 -5.99 11.43
CA LYS A 87 -8.88 -7.06 11.11
C LYS A 87 -8.67 -7.59 9.69
N MET A 88 -8.31 -6.70 8.77
CA MET A 88 -8.04 -7.02 7.37
C MET A 88 -6.79 -7.91 7.23
N LEU A 89 -5.73 -7.58 7.96
CA LEU A 89 -4.46 -8.34 8.03
C LEU A 89 -4.59 -9.56 8.96
#